data_AF-A0A2V9Y5I9-F1
#
_entry.id   AF-A0A2V9Y5I9-F1
#
_cell.length_a   1.000
_cell.length_b   1.000
_cell.length_c   1.000
_cell.angle_alpha   90.00
_cell.angle_beta   90.00
_cell.angle_gamma   90.00
#
_symmetry.space_group_name_H-M   'P 1'
#
loop_
_entity.id
_entity.type
_entity.pdbx_description
1 polymer ?
#
loop_
_entity_poly.entity_id
_entity_poly.type
_entity_poly.pdbx_seq_one_letter_code
_entity_poly.pdbx_strand_id
1 'polypeptide(L)'
;MLIFEQLVSRGLMAFDPNRKVLIFNLPALAKFPAIRQQRIEEFKWLIGDWAFENHVRATPTTPAYTDTYYYTYELADNGSRYTVSGHGAKARPYLTFDPFSNRWMMTFTEGLFGVLQSHGWKGDTIVFSGPLTMLGIDCELRQTITKKGSDEFHILNEEKLPDGSWRETDEFFCRRKQP
;
A
#
# COMPACT_ATOMS: atom_id res chain seq x y z
N MET A 1 17.07 1.26 -22.78
CA MET A 1 16.36 -0.02 -22.97
C MET A 1 14.86 0.25 -23.02
N LEU A 2 14.23 -0.02 -24.14
CA LEU A 2 12.80 0.18 -24.38
C LEU A 2 11.97 -0.78 -23.54
N ILE A 3 10.71 -0.43 -23.22
CA ILE A 3 9.84 -1.22 -22.34
C ILE A 3 9.71 -2.70 -22.80
N PHE A 4 9.56 -2.93 -24.10
CA PHE A 4 9.43 -4.27 -24.67
C PHE A 4 10.70 -5.11 -24.50
N GLU A 5 11.89 -4.50 -24.61
CA GLU A 5 13.17 -5.17 -24.34
C GLU A 5 13.27 -5.59 -22.87
N GLN A 6 12.74 -4.76 -21.96
CA GLN A 6 12.70 -5.12 -20.53
C GLN A 6 11.73 -6.27 -20.28
N LEU A 7 10.55 -6.26 -20.90
CA LEU A 7 9.55 -7.32 -20.74
C LEU A 7 10.05 -8.66 -21.32
N VAL A 8 10.76 -8.62 -22.45
CA VAL A 8 11.40 -9.81 -23.03
C VAL A 8 12.55 -10.31 -22.16
N SER A 9 13.45 -9.43 -21.70
CA SER A 9 14.57 -9.84 -20.83
C SER A 9 14.12 -10.40 -19.48
N ARG A 10 12.94 -10.01 -18.99
CA ARG A 10 12.27 -10.59 -17.81
C ARG A 10 11.45 -11.85 -18.11
N GLY A 11 11.41 -12.31 -19.37
CA GLY A 11 10.66 -13.49 -19.79
C GLY A 11 9.13 -13.32 -19.74
N LEU A 12 8.62 -12.09 -19.61
CA LEU A 12 7.19 -11.79 -19.57
C LEU A 12 6.56 -11.73 -20.96
N MET A 13 7.38 -11.47 -21.97
CA MET A 13 7.00 -11.52 -23.38
C MET A 13 7.94 -12.41 -24.17
N ALA A 14 7.42 -13.00 -25.24
CA ALA A 14 8.15 -13.81 -26.21
C ALA A 14 7.79 -13.37 -27.63
N PHE A 15 8.71 -13.56 -28.57
CA PHE A 15 8.45 -13.29 -29.98
C PHE A 15 7.66 -14.45 -30.60
N ASP A 16 6.52 -14.15 -31.22
CA ASP A 16 5.75 -15.08 -32.04
C ASP A 16 6.28 -15.01 -33.48
N PRO A 17 6.97 -16.06 -33.99
CA PRO A 17 7.56 -16.03 -35.32
C PRO A 17 6.53 -16.04 -36.45
N ASN A 18 5.32 -16.57 -36.21
CA ASN A 18 4.28 -16.65 -37.23
C ASN A 18 3.62 -15.29 -37.45
N ARG A 19 3.34 -14.59 -36.35
CA ARG A 19 2.72 -13.26 -36.38
C ARG A 19 3.72 -12.12 -36.49
N LYS A 20 5.01 -12.39 -36.24
CA LYS A 20 6.10 -11.40 -36.16
C LYS A 20 5.83 -10.29 -35.14
N VAL A 21 5.25 -10.64 -34.00
CA VAL A 21 4.92 -9.71 -32.90
C VAL A 21 5.38 -10.26 -31.56
N LEU A 22 5.51 -9.38 -30.56
CA LEU A 22 5.68 -9.80 -29.17
C LEU A 22 4.33 -10.19 -28.57
N ILE A 23 4.29 -11.33 -27.90
CA ILE A 23 3.13 -11.84 -27.16
C ILE A 23 3.49 -12.04 -25.69
N PHE A 24 2.50 -12.04 -24.81
CA PHE A 24 2.71 -12.39 -23.42
C PHE A 24 3.07 -13.87 -23.27
N ASN A 25 4.05 -14.16 -22.42
CA ASN A 25 4.42 -15.51 -22.03
C ASN A 25 3.40 -16.05 -21.01
N LEU A 26 2.25 -16.54 -21.49
CA LEU A 26 1.15 -17.00 -20.64
C LEU A 26 1.57 -18.04 -19.58
N PRO A 27 2.42 -19.04 -19.88
CA PRO A 27 2.94 -19.95 -18.85
C PRO A 27 3.69 -19.26 -17.71
N ALA A 28 4.46 -18.20 -18.01
CA ALA A 28 5.14 -17.42 -16.98
C ALA A 28 4.13 -16.63 -16.12
N LEU A 29 3.14 -16.01 -16.77
CA LEU A 29 2.13 -15.19 -16.10
C LEU A 29 1.14 -16.00 -15.25
N ALA A 30 0.89 -17.26 -15.60
CA ALA A 30 -0.08 -18.12 -14.92
C ALA A 30 0.23 -18.33 -13.42
N LYS A 31 1.48 -18.13 -13.00
CA LYS A 31 1.92 -18.30 -11.60
C LYS A 31 1.58 -17.10 -10.72
N PHE A 32 1.37 -15.93 -11.31
CA PHE A 32 1.28 -14.66 -10.59
C PHE A 32 0.05 -14.53 -9.68
N PRO A 33 -1.14 -15.05 -10.01
CA PRO A 33 -2.26 -15.08 -9.08
C PRO A 33 -1.93 -15.81 -7.78
N ALA A 34 -1.28 -16.98 -7.85
CA ALA A 34 -0.90 -17.77 -6.69
C ALA A 34 0.16 -17.05 -5.83
N ILE A 35 1.17 -16.44 -6.47
CA ILE A 35 2.18 -15.62 -5.76
C ILE A 35 1.52 -14.47 -5.02
N ARG A 36 0.57 -13.76 -5.67
CA ARG A 36 -0.17 -12.68 -5.02
C ARG A 36 -0.95 -13.18 -3.81
N GLN A 37 -1.71 -14.27 -3.94
CA GLN A 37 -2.48 -14.84 -2.85
C GLN A 37 -1.59 -15.22 -1.66
N GLN A 38 -0.46 -15.88 -1.91
CA GLN A 38 0.51 -16.22 -0.86
C GLN A 38 0.99 -14.97 -0.10
N ARG A 39 1.27 -13.87 -0.82
CA ARG A 39 1.68 -12.61 -0.20
C ARG A 39 0.56 -11.96 0.60
N ILE A 40 -0.66 -11.95 0.07
CA ILE A 40 -1.84 -11.38 0.73
C ILE A 40 -2.03 -11.95 2.15
N GLU A 41 -1.75 -13.24 2.37
CA GLU A 41 -1.85 -13.87 3.70
C GLU A 41 -0.96 -13.19 4.77
N GLU A 42 0.15 -12.53 4.39
CA GLU A 42 1.03 -11.80 5.33
C GLU A 42 0.28 -10.65 6.05
N PHE A 43 -0.78 -10.12 5.43
CA PHE A 43 -1.62 -9.05 5.96
C PHE A 43 -2.99 -9.54 6.49
N LYS A 44 -3.23 -10.84 6.58
CA LYS A 44 -4.56 -11.38 6.96
C LYS A 44 -5.06 -10.90 8.32
N TRP A 45 -4.13 -10.60 9.22
CA TRP A 45 -4.41 -10.04 10.53
C TRP A 45 -5.09 -8.66 10.46
N LEU A 46 -4.97 -7.93 9.35
CA LEU A 46 -5.57 -6.61 9.15
C LEU A 46 -7.09 -6.68 9.01
N ILE A 47 -7.66 -7.82 8.59
CA ILE A 47 -9.11 -7.99 8.38
C ILE A 47 -9.86 -7.69 9.67
N GLY A 48 -10.93 -6.90 9.56
CA GLY A 48 -11.86 -6.57 10.65
C GLY A 48 -11.96 -5.07 10.93
N ASP A 49 -12.58 -4.75 12.07
CA ASP A 49 -12.88 -3.39 12.50
C ASP A 49 -11.80 -2.85 13.45
N TRP A 50 -11.41 -1.61 13.25
CA TRP A 50 -10.31 -0.98 13.94
C TRP A 50 -10.65 0.44 14.38
N ALA A 51 -10.23 0.78 15.59
CA ALA A 51 -10.16 2.16 16.08
C ALA A 51 -8.74 2.70 15.88
N PHE A 52 -8.64 3.90 15.35
CA PHE A 52 -7.40 4.60 15.04
C PHE A 52 -7.36 5.88 15.86
N GLU A 53 -6.39 5.99 16.75
CA GLU A 53 -6.08 7.25 17.44
C GLU A 53 -4.93 7.94 16.71
N ASN A 54 -5.22 9.05 16.03
CA ASN A 54 -4.25 9.82 15.27
C ASN A 54 -3.64 10.93 16.13
N HIS A 55 -2.32 10.99 16.23
CA HIS A 55 -1.57 12.04 16.91
C HIS A 55 -0.86 12.89 15.86
N VAL A 56 -1.44 14.06 15.57
CA VAL A 56 -0.89 14.97 14.58
C VAL A 56 0.12 15.90 15.24
N ARG A 57 1.33 15.97 14.67
CA ARG A 57 2.40 16.83 15.20
C ARG A 57 2.10 18.30 14.91
N ALA A 58 2.60 19.17 15.79
CA ALA A 58 2.47 20.60 15.59
C ALA A 58 3.27 21.06 14.36
N THR A 59 2.72 22.01 13.61
CA THR A 59 3.39 22.77 12.56
C THR A 59 3.53 24.22 13.00
N PRO A 60 4.28 25.08 12.27
CA PRO A 60 4.35 26.51 12.60
C PRO A 60 3.00 27.22 12.64
N THR A 61 1.99 26.68 11.95
CA THR A 61 0.67 27.31 11.80
C THR A 61 -0.47 26.52 12.46
N THR A 62 -0.19 25.32 13.00
CA THR A 62 -1.22 24.42 13.50
C THR A 62 -0.72 23.71 14.76
N PRO A 63 -1.41 23.84 15.91
CA PRO A 63 -1.01 23.12 17.12
C PRO A 63 -1.17 21.60 16.93
N ALA A 64 -0.45 20.83 17.76
CA ALA A 64 -0.67 19.39 17.83
C ALA A 64 -2.11 19.09 18.27
N TYR A 65 -2.69 18.02 17.75
CA TYR A 65 -4.03 17.56 18.12
C TYR A 65 -4.15 16.05 17.97
N THR A 66 -5.21 15.51 18.56
CA THR A 66 -5.56 14.09 18.47
C THR A 66 -6.94 13.95 17.84
N ASP A 67 -7.11 12.97 16.95
CA ASP A 67 -8.40 12.62 16.37
C ASP A 67 -8.62 11.10 16.42
N THR A 68 -9.86 10.65 16.29
CA THR A 68 -10.21 9.23 16.31
C THR A 68 -11.00 8.85 15.07
N TYR A 69 -10.51 7.83 14.36
CA TYR A 69 -11.15 7.27 13.18
C TYR A 69 -11.51 5.81 13.39
N TYR A 70 -12.47 5.33 12.60
CA TYR A 70 -12.86 3.93 12.56
C TYR A 70 -12.82 3.44 11.13
N TYR A 71 -12.10 2.34 10.91
CA TYR A 71 -11.97 1.72 9.60
C TYR A 71 -12.23 0.23 9.68
N THR A 72 -12.89 -0.29 8.66
CA THR A 72 -13.07 -1.72 8.42
C THR A 72 -12.23 -2.13 7.23
N TYR A 73 -11.41 -3.16 7.42
CA TYR A 73 -10.62 -3.79 6.36
C TYR A 73 -11.23 -5.13 5.97
N GLU A 74 -11.39 -5.32 4.67
CA GLU A 74 -11.95 -6.55 4.11
C GLU A 74 -11.10 -7.06 2.97
N LEU A 75 -11.25 -8.34 2.66
CA LEU A 75 -10.61 -8.96 1.52
C LEU A 75 -11.60 -9.02 0.34
N ALA A 76 -11.19 -8.47 -0.80
CA ALA A 76 -11.99 -8.37 -2.01
C ALA A 76 -11.32 -9.12 -3.18
N ASP A 77 -11.99 -9.11 -4.34
CA ASP A 77 -11.46 -9.62 -5.61
C ASP A 77 -10.87 -11.03 -5.51
N ASN A 78 -11.62 -11.97 -4.91
CA ASN A 78 -11.20 -13.36 -4.66
C ASN A 78 -9.85 -13.50 -3.94
N GLY A 79 -9.60 -12.64 -2.95
CA GLY A 79 -8.39 -12.71 -2.15
C GLY A 79 -7.18 -12.02 -2.76
N SER A 80 -7.37 -11.15 -3.76
CA SER A 80 -6.25 -10.48 -4.42
C SER A 80 -5.97 -9.08 -3.87
N ARG A 81 -6.82 -8.53 -3.00
CA ARG A 81 -6.72 -7.16 -2.52
C ARG A 81 -7.45 -6.94 -1.21
N TYR A 82 -6.88 -6.09 -0.35
CA TYR A 82 -7.59 -5.50 0.77
C TYR A 82 -8.31 -4.21 0.36
N THR A 83 -9.54 -4.07 0.80
CA THR A 83 -10.31 -2.83 0.74
C THR A 83 -10.42 -2.22 2.14
N VAL A 84 -10.53 -0.89 2.20
CA VAL A 84 -10.78 -0.14 3.43
C VAL A 84 -12.07 0.67 3.28
N SER A 85 -12.87 0.72 4.33
CA SER A 85 -14.03 1.61 4.44
C SER A 85 -14.01 2.35 5.78
N GLY A 86 -14.34 3.63 5.77
CA GLY A 86 -14.65 4.40 6.97
C GLY A 86 -16.12 4.23 7.36
N HIS A 87 -16.51 4.70 8.54
CA HIS A 87 -17.89 4.56 9.06
C HIS A 87 -18.96 5.05 8.07
N GLY A 88 -19.68 4.11 7.44
CA GLY A 88 -20.74 4.38 6.46
C GLY A 88 -20.26 4.80 5.05
N ALA A 89 -18.94 4.82 4.81
CA ALA A 89 -18.36 5.15 3.52
C ALA A 89 -18.25 3.90 2.62
N LYS A 90 -18.24 4.11 1.31
CA LYS A 90 -17.99 3.04 0.34
C LYS A 90 -16.57 2.48 0.51
N ALA A 91 -16.45 1.15 0.49
CA ALA A 91 -15.16 0.45 0.49
C ALA A 91 -14.34 0.79 -0.76
N ARG A 92 -13.02 0.97 -0.56
CA ARG A 92 -12.08 1.40 -1.59
C ARG A 92 -10.88 0.45 -1.65
N PRO A 93 -10.29 0.24 -2.84
CA PRO A 93 -8.99 -0.42 -2.96
C PRO A 93 -7.95 0.21 -2.03
N TYR A 94 -7.28 -0.61 -1.21
CA TYR A 94 -6.26 -0.11 -0.28
C TYR A 94 -4.90 -0.78 -0.49
N LEU A 95 -4.82 -2.11 -0.38
CA LEU A 95 -3.53 -2.81 -0.39
C LEU A 95 -3.58 -4.05 -1.29
N THR A 96 -2.56 -4.23 -2.12
CA THR A 96 -2.37 -5.45 -2.93
C THR A 96 -0.89 -5.74 -3.13
N PHE A 97 -0.59 -6.90 -3.71
CA PHE A 97 0.76 -7.27 -4.10
C PHE A 97 0.88 -7.36 -5.62
N ASP A 98 1.90 -6.70 -6.16
CA ASP A 98 2.28 -6.79 -7.56
C ASP A 98 3.40 -7.84 -7.75
N PRO A 99 3.07 -9.04 -8.27
CA PRO A 99 4.07 -10.07 -8.53
C PRO A 99 5.03 -9.72 -9.68
N PHE A 100 4.70 -8.75 -10.54
CA PHE A 100 5.57 -8.35 -11.65
C PHE A 100 6.77 -7.54 -11.16
N SER A 101 6.55 -6.60 -10.24
CA SER A 101 7.61 -5.80 -9.62
C SER A 101 8.11 -6.38 -8.29
N ASN A 102 7.45 -7.42 -7.76
CA ASN A 102 7.68 -7.98 -6.43
C ASN A 102 7.60 -6.89 -5.35
N ARG A 103 6.50 -6.12 -5.38
CA ARG A 103 6.25 -5.01 -4.46
C ARG A 103 4.84 -5.05 -3.91
N TRP A 104 4.71 -4.61 -2.67
CA TRP A 104 3.42 -4.23 -2.11
C TRP A 104 3.01 -2.86 -2.65
N MET A 105 1.72 -2.70 -2.92
CA MET A 105 1.14 -1.50 -3.52
C MET A 105 -0.01 -1.02 -2.62
N MET A 106 0.15 0.15 -2.01
CA MET A 106 -0.87 0.82 -1.21
C MET A 106 -1.47 1.97 -2.01
N THR A 107 -2.75 1.89 -2.33
CA THR A 107 -3.44 2.76 -3.28
C THR A 107 -4.34 3.75 -2.56
N PHE A 108 -4.28 5.00 -3.01
CA PHE A 108 -5.13 6.10 -2.54
C PHE A 108 -5.88 6.68 -3.75
N THR A 109 -7.19 6.83 -3.62
CA THR A 109 -8.07 7.23 -4.74
C THR A 109 -9.02 8.38 -4.40
N GLU A 110 -8.88 8.98 -3.23
CA GLU A 110 -9.77 10.04 -2.74
C GLU A 110 -9.06 10.88 -1.69
N GLY A 111 -9.13 12.21 -1.80
CA GLY A 111 -8.44 13.16 -0.90
C GLY A 111 -6.91 13.13 -1.06
N LEU A 112 -6.33 11.93 -1.01
CA LEU A 112 -5.00 11.56 -1.47
C LEU A 112 -5.13 10.69 -2.72
N PHE A 113 -4.27 10.95 -3.70
CA PHE A 113 -4.19 10.20 -4.95
C PHE A 113 -2.78 9.68 -5.18
N GLY A 114 -2.66 8.39 -5.49
CA GLY A 114 -1.40 7.77 -5.90
C GLY A 114 -1.18 6.41 -5.26
N VAL A 115 0.07 5.92 -5.33
CA VAL A 115 0.42 4.58 -4.86
C VAL A 115 1.75 4.61 -4.12
N LEU A 116 1.72 4.28 -2.83
CA LEU A 116 2.93 4.00 -2.07
C LEU A 116 3.36 2.55 -2.28
N GLN A 117 4.67 2.31 -2.35
CA GLN A 117 5.22 0.99 -2.65
C GLN A 117 6.14 0.50 -1.54
N SER A 118 6.17 -0.82 -1.32
CA SER A 118 7.11 -1.45 -0.39
C SER A 118 7.75 -2.70 -0.96
N HIS A 119 8.98 -3.00 -0.53
CA HIS A 119 9.67 -4.26 -0.80
C HIS A 119 9.26 -5.40 0.13
N GLY A 120 8.39 -5.13 1.11
CA GLY A 120 7.91 -6.12 2.07
C GLY A 120 8.42 -5.90 3.49
N TRP A 121 8.07 -6.85 4.36
CA TRP A 121 8.37 -6.81 5.78
C TRP A 121 9.87 -6.97 6.09
N LYS A 122 10.31 -6.30 7.14
CA LYS A 122 11.59 -6.47 7.82
C LYS A 122 11.29 -6.66 9.31
N GLY A 123 11.25 -7.92 9.75
CA GLY A 123 10.68 -8.24 11.06
C GLY A 123 9.22 -7.82 11.13
N ASP A 124 8.86 -7.07 12.17
CA ASP A 124 7.49 -6.61 12.40
C ASP A 124 7.16 -5.27 11.75
N THR A 125 8.03 -4.77 10.87
CA THR A 125 7.85 -3.46 10.22
C THR A 125 7.84 -3.58 8.70
N ILE A 126 6.97 -2.82 8.05
CA ILE A 126 6.96 -2.63 6.59
C ILE A 126 6.89 -1.13 6.28
N VAL A 127 7.71 -0.69 5.33
CA VAL A 127 7.82 0.72 4.94
C VAL A 127 7.31 0.89 3.52
N PHE A 128 6.25 1.69 3.37
CA PHE A 128 5.70 2.13 2.10
C PHE A 128 6.20 3.54 1.80
N SER A 129 6.62 3.80 0.57
CA SER A 129 7.02 5.15 0.16
C SER A 129 6.70 5.42 -1.30
N GLY A 130 6.49 6.69 -1.65
CA GLY A 130 6.23 7.09 -3.03
C GLY A 130 5.60 8.47 -3.14
N PRO A 131 5.44 8.95 -4.38
CA PRO A 131 4.74 10.20 -4.65
C PRO A 131 3.23 10.04 -4.45
N LEU A 132 2.59 11.08 -3.91
CA LEU A 132 1.15 11.24 -3.81
C LEU A 132 0.76 12.69 -4.15
N THR A 133 -0.50 12.88 -4.51
CA THR A 133 -1.14 14.19 -4.57
C THR A 133 -2.19 14.28 -3.47
N MET A 134 -1.97 15.12 -2.47
CA MET A 134 -2.90 15.37 -1.37
C MET A 134 -3.62 16.70 -1.59
N LEU A 135 -4.93 16.65 -1.80
CA LEU A 135 -5.77 17.83 -2.06
C LEU A 135 -5.23 18.76 -3.16
N GLY A 136 -4.62 18.18 -4.20
CA GLY A 136 -4.02 18.92 -5.33
C GLY A 136 -2.57 19.34 -5.13
N ILE A 137 -1.94 18.99 -4.01
CA ILE A 137 -0.53 19.28 -3.72
C ILE A 137 0.29 17.99 -3.84
N ASP A 138 1.30 18.01 -4.71
CA ASP A 138 2.22 16.89 -4.86
C ASP A 138 3.21 16.82 -3.69
N CYS A 139 3.39 15.62 -3.15
CA CYS A 139 4.29 15.33 -2.04
C CYS A 139 4.92 13.94 -2.18
N GLU A 140 6.00 13.68 -1.45
CA GLU A 140 6.58 12.34 -1.31
C GLU A 140 6.39 11.90 0.15
N LEU A 141 5.63 10.81 0.34
CA LEU A 141 5.34 10.29 1.68
C LEU A 141 6.09 8.98 1.93
N ARG A 142 6.37 8.73 3.20
CA ARG A 142 6.81 7.46 3.74
C ARG A 142 5.90 7.08 4.90
N GLN A 143 5.27 5.93 4.79
CA GLN A 143 4.44 5.34 5.83
C GLN A 143 5.09 4.06 6.34
N THR A 144 5.38 4.03 7.63
CA THR A 144 5.95 2.87 8.32
C THR A 144 4.85 2.21 9.14
N ILE A 145 4.51 0.95 8.82
CA ILE A 145 3.57 0.15 9.61
C ILE A 145 4.37 -0.82 10.47
N THR A 146 4.15 -0.79 11.78
CA THR A 146 4.73 -1.74 12.74
C THR A 146 3.63 -2.57 13.36
N LYS A 147 3.63 -3.88 13.08
CA LYS A 147 2.71 -4.84 13.68
C LYS A 147 3.11 -5.09 15.12
N LYS A 148 2.19 -4.93 16.07
CA LYS A 148 2.44 -5.21 17.50
C LYS A 148 1.81 -6.53 17.94
N GLY A 149 0.75 -6.96 17.27
CA GLY A 149 0.08 -8.23 17.49
C GLY A 149 -1.01 -8.50 16.45
N SER A 150 -1.95 -9.40 16.76
CA SER A 150 -3.16 -9.62 15.97
C SER A 150 -4.16 -8.47 16.07
N ASP A 151 -4.13 -7.73 17.17
CA ASP A 151 -5.16 -6.77 17.57
C ASP A 151 -4.63 -5.35 17.79
N GLU A 152 -3.35 -5.14 17.48
CA GLU A 152 -2.68 -3.85 17.59
C GLU A 152 -1.59 -3.67 16.54
N PHE A 153 -1.52 -2.47 15.97
CA PHE A 153 -0.41 -2.02 15.14
C PHE A 153 -0.26 -0.50 15.22
N HIS A 154 0.89 -0.02 14.75
CA HIS A 154 1.25 1.39 14.75
C HIS A 154 1.58 1.83 13.33
N ILE A 155 1.19 3.05 12.97
CA ILE A 155 1.57 3.70 11.72
C ILE A 155 2.32 4.99 12.06
N LEU A 156 3.48 5.21 11.43
CA LEU A 156 4.16 6.50 11.41
C LEU A 156 4.15 7.04 9.98
N ASN A 157 3.70 8.28 9.79
CA ASN A 157 3.77 8.98 8.52
C ASN A 157 4.82 10.07 8.54
N GLU A 158 5.54 10.17 7.43
CA GLU A 158 6.59 11.14 7.22
C GLU A 158 6.45 11.75 5.82
N GLU A 159 6.68 13.06 5.74
CA GLU A 159 6.74 13.81 4.51
C GLU A 159 8.20 14.16 4.20
N LYS A 160 8.58 14.05 2.91
CA LYS A 160 9.88 14.51 2.46
C LYS A 160 9.87 16.01 2.20
N LEU A 161 10.80 16.71 2.85
CA LEU A 161 10.96 18.15 2.70
C LEU A 161 11.79 18.51 1.45
N PRO A 162 11.76 19.78 0.98
CA PRO A 162 12.56 20.23 -0.16
C PRO A 162 14.07 20.04 0.00
N ASP A 163 14.57 19.99 1.24
CA ASP A 163 15.99 19.71 1.55
C ASP A 163 16.34 18.21 1.51
N GLY A 164 15.36 17.35 1.22
CA GLY A 164 15.50 15.90 1.14
C GLY A 164 15.38 15.17 2.49
N SER A 165 15.22 15.89 3.60
CA SER A 165 14.98 15.28 4.91
C SER A 165 13.55 14.75 5.04
N TRP A 166 13.35 13.82 5.97
CA TRP A 166 12.03 13.29 6.32
C TRP A 166 11.57 13.93 7.61
N ARG A 167 10.34 14.43 7.61
CA ARG A 167 9.69 15.01 8.78
C ARG A 167 8.45 14.19 9.13
N GLU A 168 8.39 13.71 10.36
CA GLU A 168 7.20 13.06 10.90
C GLU A 168 6.02 14.03 10.90
N THR A 169 4.89 13.60 10.36
CA THR A 169 3.67 14.40 10.26
C THR A 169 2.68 13.98 11.32
N ASP A 170 2.42 12.69 11.42
CA ASP A 170 1.50 12.10 12.37
C ASP A 170 1.82 10.63 12.65
N GLU A 171 1.18 10.09 13.67
CA GLU A 171 1.23 8.68 13.98
C GLU A 171 -0.14 8.15 14.42
N PHE A 172 -0.44 6.91 14.05
CA PHE A 172 -1.68 6.23 14.42
C PHE A 172 -1.42 5.06 15.34
N PHE A 173 -2.16 5.03 16.45
CA PHE A 173 -2.27 3.86 17.32
C PHE A 173 -3.56 3.12 16.97
N CYS A 174 -3.41 1.92 16.41
CA CYS A 174 -4.51 1.19 15.81
C CYS A 174 -4.83 -0.02 16.69
N ARG A 175 -6.06 -0.11 17.21
CA ARG A 175 -6.53 -1.21 18.04
C ARG A 175 -7.78 -1.83 17.47
N ARG A 176 -7.88 -3.16 17.51
CA ARG A 176 -9.08 -3.85 17.05
C ARG A 176 -10.26 -3.42 17.91
N LYS A 177 -11.40 -3.12 17.26
CA LYS A 177 -12.63 -2.84 17.98
C LYS A 177 -13.10 -4.13 18.66
N GLN A 178 -13.17 -4.13 19.99
CA GLN A 178 -13.76 -5.24 20.71
C GLN A 178 -15.27 -5.28 20.41
N PRO A 179 -15.86 -6.48 20.25
CA PRO A 179 -17.30 -6.64 20.00
C PRO A 179 -18.16 -6.11 21.16
#